data_AF-A0A2G6JTQ6-F1
#
_entry.id   AF-A0A2G6JTQ6-F1
#
_cell.length_a   1.000
_cell.length_b   1.000
_cell.length_c   1.000
_cell.angle_alpha   90.00
_cell.angle_beta   90.00
_cell.angle_gamma   90.00
#
_symmetry.space_group_name_H-M   'P 1'
#
loop_
_entity.id
_entity.type
_entity.pdbx_description
1 polymer ?
#
loop_
_entity_poly.entity_id
_entity_poly.type
_entity_poly.pdbx_seq_one_letter_code
_entity_poly.pdbx_strand_id
1 'polypeptide(L)' 'MSMLLRRIVEAARPADSERGDVPGWVMVTIMTAGLVLGIWTVAGDLLVDVFRDAIDGVVSGVSG' A
#
# COMPACT_ATOMS: atom_id res chain seq x y z
N MET A 1 -28.41 24.76 -10.12
CA MET A 1 -27.62 23.96 -9.16
C MET A 1 -27.21 22.56 -9.69
N SER A 2 -27.31 22.27 -10.99
CA SER A 2 -26.96 20.95 -11.56
C SER A 2 -25.64 20.94 -12.33
N MET A 3 -25.08 22.12 -12.66
CA MET A 3 -23.82 22.23 -13.40
C MET A 3 -22.59 21.97 -12.53
N LEU A 4 -22.65 22.29 -11.24
CA LEU A 4 -21.53 22.04 -10.31
C LEU A 4 -21.33 20.53 -10.08
N LEU A 5 -22.43 19.80 -9.87
CA LEU A 5 -22.40 18.34 -9.72
C LEU A 5 -21.91 17.65 -10.99
N ARG A 6 -22.35 18.11 -12.17
CA ARG A 6 -21.89 17.60 -13.46
C ARG A 6 -20.38 17.79 -13.66
N ARG A 7 -19.82 18.93 -13.24
CA ARG A 7 -18.38 19.21 -13.37
C ARG A 7 -17.51 18.33 -12.48
N ILE A 8 -17.97 18.00 -11.27
CA ILE A 8 -17.23 17.11 -10.36
C ILE A 8 -17.23 15.67 -10.88
N VAL A 9 -18.37 15.20 -11.41
CA VAL A 9 -18.49 13.84 -11.96
C VAL A 9 -17.70 13.67 -13.26
N GLU A 10 -17.66 14.69 -14.12
CA GLU A 10 -16.89 14.64 -15.38
C GLU A 10 -15.37 14.60 -15.13
N ALA A 11 -14.89 15.32 -14.13
CA ALA A 11 -13.48 15.27 -13.71
C ALA A 11 -13.08 13.92 -13.10
N ALA A 12 -14.06 13.17 -12.57
CA ALA A 12 -13.88 11.83 -12.03
C ALA A 12 -14.07 10.73 -13.09
N ARG A 13 -14.50 11.07 -14.32
CA ARG A 13 -14.55 10.11 -15.42
C ARG A 13 -13.10 9.86 -15.87
N PRO A 14 -12.60 8.61 -15.83
CA PRO A 14 -11.30 8.31 -16.41
C PRO A 14 -11.39 8.71 -17.87
N ALA A 15 -10.53 9.67 -18.30
CA ALA A 15 -10.37 9.98 -19.70
C ALA A 15 -10.15 8.64 -20.41
N ASP A 16 -11.00 8.35 -21.40
CA ASP A 16 -10.97 7.10 -22.17
C ASP A 16 -9.52 6.78 -22.47
N SER A 17 -9.01 5.71 -21.86
CA SER A 17 -7.67 5.23 -22.12
C SER A 17 -7.73 4.73 -23.55
N GLU A 18 -7.29 5.54 -24.51
CA GLU A 18 -6.84 5.04 -25.80
C GLU A 18 -6.12 3.73 -25.51
N ARG A 19 -6.69 2.61 -25.97
CA ARG A 19 -6.57 1.24 -25.42
C ARG A 19 -5.16 0.61 -25.48
N GLY A 20 -4.11 1.41 -25.57
CA GLY A 20 -2.71 1.02 -25.56
C GLY A 20 -1.88 1.62 -24.41
N ASP A 21 -2.36 2.63 -23.68
CA ASP A 21 -1.64 3.17 -22.52
C ASP A 21 -2.12 2.53 -21.21
N VAL A 22 -1.15 2.10 -20.40
CA VAL A 22 -1.36 1.36 -19.15
C VAL A 22 -2.37 2.11 -18.27
N PRO A 23 -3.41 1.45 -17.74
CA PRO A 23 -4.43 2.13 -16.96
C PRO A 23 -3.81 2.95 -15.81
N GLY A 24 -4.30 4.18 -15.61
CA GLY A 24 -3.75 5.06 -14.57
C GLY A 24 -3.75 4.45 -13.16
N TRP A 25 -4.68 3.52 -12.88
CA TRP A 25 -4.71 2.77 -11.62
C TRP A 25 -3.50 1.85 -11.44
N VAL A 26 -2.92 1.31 -12.52
CA VAL A 26 -1.74 0.43 -12.47
C VAL A 26 -0.51 1.21 -12.03
N MET A 27 -0.31 2.42 -12.55
CA MET A 27 0.84 3.25 -12.15
C MET A 27 0.83 3.56 -10.65
N VAL A 28 -0.35 3.81 -10.08
CA VAL A 28 -0.51 3.98 -8.63
C VAL A 28 -0.09 2.71 -7.90
N THR A 29 -0.56 1.55 -8.34
CA THR A 29 -0.18 0.27 -7.70
C THR A 29 1.32 -0.02 -7.82
N ILE A 30 1.96 0.28 -8.95
CA ILE A 30 3.41 0.08 -9.14
C ILE A 30 4.20 1.02 -8.23
N MET A 31 3.79 2.29 -8.11
CA MET A 31 4.43 3.25 -7.21
C MET A 31 4.32 2.80 -5.75
N THR A 32 3.13 2.35 -5.34
CA THR A 32 2.92 1.81 -3.98
C THR A 32 3.71 0.53 -3.75
N ALA A 33 3.73 -0.40 -4.70
CA ALA A 33 4.50 -1.63 -4.60
C ALA A 33 6.01 -1.34 -4.46
N GLY A 34 6.54 -0.41 -5.27
CA GLY A 34 7.93 0.02 -5.19
C GLY A 34 8.28 0.66 -3.85
N LEU A 35 7.41 1.54 -3.33
CA LEU A 35 7.60 2.15 -2.00
C LEU A 35 7.58 1.11 -0.87
N VAL A 36 6.61 0.19 -0.90
CA VAL A 36 6.50 -0.88 0.11
C VAL A 36 7.74 -1.77 0.08
N LEU A 37 8.17 -2.20 -1.12
CA LEU A 37 9.38 -3.02 -1.26
C LEU A 37 10.63 -2.26 -0.80
N GLY A 38 10.76 -0.97 -1.13
CA GLY A 38 11.86 -0.13 -0.68
C GLY A 38 11.93 -0.03 0.85
N ILE A 39 10.81 0.26 1.50
CA ILE A 39 10.74 0.34 2.98
C ILE A 39 10.98 -1.03 3.62
N TRP A 40 10.45 -2.10 3.03
CA TRP A 40 10.60 -3.46 3.54
C TRP A 40 12.07 -3.88 3.71
N THR A 41 12.96 -3.44 2.80
CA THR A 41 14.40 -3.76 2.91
C THR A 41 15.06 -3.28 4.20
N VAL A 42 14.51 -2.23 4.82
CA VAL A 42 15.02 -1.67 6.09
C VAL A 42 14.20 -2.17 7.29
N ALA A 43 12.91 -2.39 7.09
CA ALA A 43 11.99 -2.77 8.17
C ALA A 43 12.00 -4.28 8.51
N GLY A 44 12.40 -5.13 7.57
CA GLY A 44 12.28 -6.58 7.70
C GLY A 44 13.01 -7.15 8.92
N ASP A 45 14.29 -6.84 9.08
CA ASP A 45 15.11 -7.39 10.17
C ASP A 45 14.62 -6.94 11.55
N LEU A 46 14.24 -5.67 11.68
CA LEU A 46 13.69 -5.11 12.91
C LEU A 46 12.39 -5.81 13.35
N LEU A 47 11.51 -6.13 12.39
CA LEU A 47 10.29 -6.88 12.71
C LEU A 47 10.59 -8.31 13.18
N VAL A 48 11.58 -8.97 12.58
CA VAL A 48 12.00 -10.32 12.98
C VAL A 48 12.56 -10.33 14.40
N ASP A 49 13.37 -9.33 14.74
CA ASP A 49 13.97 -9.22 16.07
C ASP A 49 12.90 -8.95 17.14
N VAL A 50 12.01 -7.98 16.91
CA VAL A 50 10.88 -7.71 17.84
C VAL A 50 9.97 -8.94 17.98
N PHE A 51 9.75 -9.68 16.89
CA PHE A 51 8.95 -10.91 16.94
C PHE A 51 9.63 -12.01 17.76
N ARG A 52 10.94 -12.20 17.60
CA ARG A 52 11.73 -13.18 18.39
C ARG A 52 11.72 -12.83 19.87
N ASP A 53 11.97 -11.56 20.20
CA ASP A 53 11.93 -11.07 21.59
C ASP A 53 10.56 -11.33 22.24
N ALA A 54 9.47 -11.11 21.50
CA ALA A 54 8.12 -11.37 21.98
C ALA A 54 7.87 -12.86 22.23
N ILE A 55 8.36 -13.77 21.36
CA ILE A 55 8.21 -15.21 21.54
C ILE A 55 8.97 -15.69 22.78
N ASP A 56 10.22 -15.27 22.94
CA ASP A 56 11.04 -15.68 24.09
C ASP A 56 10.43 -15.23 25.43
N GLY A 57 9.81 -14.04 25.45
CA GLY A 57 9.04 -13.57 26.60
C GLY A 57 7.86 -14.47 26.97
N VAL A 58 7.14 -15.02 25.99
CA VAL A 58 6.01 -15.94 26.25
C VAL A 58 6.51 -17.31 26.69
N VAL A 59 7.54 -17.86 26.04
CA VAL A 59 8.07 -19.20 26.35
C VAL A 59 8.70 -19.23 27.75
N SER A 60 9.44 -18.19 28.12
CA SER A 60 10.00 -18.06 29.47
C SER A 60 8.92 -17.90 30.55
N GLY A 61 7.82 -17.20 30.25
CA GLY A 61 6.68 -17.07 31.15
C GLY A 61 5.87 -18.34 31.38
N VAL A 62 5.94 -19.32 30.46
CA VAL A 62 5.28 -20.64 30.59
C VAL A 62 6.13 -21.64 31.40
N SER A 63 7.45 -21.41 31.49
CA SER A 63 8.39 -22.31 32.18
C SER A 63 8.62 -21.95 33.66
N GLY A 64 8.01 -20.87 34.15
CA GLY A 64 8.05 -20.38 35.54
C GLY A 64 6.81 -20.74 36.36
#